data_AF-A0A915M8M8-F1
#
_entry.id   AF-A0A915M8M8-F1
#
_cell.length_a   1.000
_cell.length_b   1.000
_cell.length_c   1.000
_cell.angle_alpha   90.00
_cell.angle_beta   90.00
_cell.angle_gamma   90.00
#
_symmetry.space_group_name_H-M   'P 1'
#
loop_
_entity.id
_entity.type
_entity.pdbx_description
1 polymer ?
#
loop_
_entity_poly.entity_id
_entity_poly.type
_entity_poly.pdbx_seq_one_letter_code
_entity_poly.pdbx_strand_id
1 'polypeptide(L)'
;MLIKVVNCVSARGTHIPLDTFNYFEDGVDYSCRLHFNEDFEIEANSTLPVPECDYLPGTGRSEFVRGMFVASCIKDEIIGCLDIYGDLVRSGHLFVYTQGQLRRCIIYGRGRWAKTERLGNNHY
;
A
#
# COMPACT_ATOMS: atom_id res chain seq x y z
N MET A 1 23.66 -3.50 5.26
CA MET A 1 23.35 -2.23 5.94
C MET A 1 21.85 -2.20 6.20
N LEU A 2 21.44 -2.11 7.46
CA LEU A 2 20.02 -2.05 7.86
C LEU A 2 19.65 -0.57 8.08
N ILE A 3 18.61 -0.09 7.40
CA ILE A 3 18.05 1.23 7.64
C ILE A 3 17.04 1.10 8.78
N LYS A 4 17.17 1.95 9.81
CA LYS A 4 16.27 1.99 10.97
C LYS A 4 15.56 3.33 11.01
N VAL A 5 14.22 3.32 11.02
CA VAL A 5 13.42 4.52 11.30
C VAL A 5 13.50 4.80 12.80
N VAL A 6 13.76 6.06 13.17
CA VAL A 6 13.93 6.49 14.57
C VAL A 6 12.95 7.57 15.00
N ASN A 7 12.27 8.24 14.06
CA ASN A 7 11.32 9.31 14.33
C ASN A 7 10.34 9.51 13.17
N CYS A 8 9.19 10.15 13.45
CA CYS A 8 8.34 10.78 12.44
C CYS A 8 8.69 12.26 12.30
N VAL A 9 8.19 12.90 11.26
CA VAL A 9 8.36 14.33 11.02
C VAL A 9 6.98 14.96 10.83
N SER A 10 6.63 15.98 11.61
CA SER A 10 5.37 16.71 11.47
C SER A 10 5.34 17.54 10.18
N ALA A 11 4.17 18.07 9.80
CA ALA A 11 4.05 18.96 8.63
C ALA A 11 4.94 20.21 8.72
N ARG A 12 5.41 20.57 9.92
CA ARG A 12 6.28 21.71 10.18
C ARG A 12 7.77 21.35 10.25
N GLY A 13 8.10 20.07 10.10
CA GLY A 13 9.47 19.58 10.22
C GLY A 13 9.87 19.16 11.64
N THR A 14 8.93 19.10 12.59
CA THR A 14 9.24 18.72 13.97
C THR A 14 9.46 17.21 14.09
N HIS A 15 10.56 16.81 14.72
CA HIS A 15 10.87 15.41 14.93
C HIS A 15 10.03 14.86 16.10
N ILE A 16 9.15 13.91 15.81
CA ILE A 16 8.31 13.24 16.81
C ILE A 16 8.94 11.88 17.11
N PRO A 17 9.27 11.56 18.37
CA PRO A 17 9.81 10.26 18.74
C PRO A 17 8.89 9.11 18.30
N LEU A 18 9.50 8.01 17.87
CA LEU A 18 8.78 6.76 17.63
C LEU A 18 8.04 6.31 18.90
N ASP A 19 6.90 5.65 18.74
CA ASP A 19 5.98 5.23 19.80
C ASP A 19 5.29 6.37 20.57
N THR A 20 5.27 7.59 20.01
CA THR A 20 4.49 8.70 20.58
C THR A 20 2.99 8.50 20.33
N PHE A 21 2.22 8.46 21.42
CA PHE A 21 0.78 8.21 21.36
C PHE A 21 -0.01 9.43 20.89
N ASN A 22 0.23 10.59 21.50
CA ASN A 22 -0.38 11.87 21.15
C ASN A 22 0.70 12.96 21.22
N TYR A 23 0.78 13.79 20.20
CA TYR A 23 1.68 14.93 20.10
C TYR A 23 0.91 16.09 19.47
N PHE A 24 0.68 17.14 20.24
CA PHE A 24 -0.14 18.25 19.81
C PHE A 24 0.72 19.41 19.31
N GLU A 25 0.53 19.80 18.05
CA GLU A 25 1.21 20.93 17.45
C GLU A 25 0.22 21.74 16.58
N ASP A 26 0.07 23.03 16.88
CA ASP A 26 -0.81 23.97 16.16
C ASP A 26 -2.25 23.50 15.93
N GLY A 27 -2.86 22.88 16.94
CA GLY A 27 -4.25 22.42 16.83
C GLY A 27 -4.41 21.05 16.18
N VAL A 28 -3.32 20.41 15.77
CA VAL A 28 -3.29 19.07 15.16
C VAL A 28 -2.68 18.08 16.14
N ASP A 29 -3.36 16.94 16.35
CA ASP A 29 -2.85 15.83 17.16
C ASP A 29 -2.19 14.79 16.24
N TYR A 30 -0.94 14.48 16.52
CA TYR A 30 -0.11 13.53 15.78
C TYR A 30 0.16 12.28 16.64
N SER A 31 0.13 11.11 16.01
CA SER A 31 0.65 9.88 16.62
C SER A 31 1.78 9.33 15.75
N CYS A 32 2.92 8.97 16.36
CA CYS A 32 4.05 8.38 15.66
C CYS A 32 4.23 6.95 16.13
N ARG A 33 3.64 5.98 15.43
CA ARG A 33 3.74 4.56 15.75
C ARG A 33 4.33 3.78 14.59
N LEU A 34 5.21 2.84 14.90
CA LEU A 34 5.50 1.75 13.97
C LEU A 34 4.34 0.75 14.03
N HIS A 35 3.38 0.90 13.12
CA HIS A 35 2.46 -0.20 12.86
C HIS A 35 3.17 -1.20 11.93
N PHE A 36 4.06 -2.01 12.48
CA PHE A 36 4.37 -3.28 11.85
C PHE A 36 3.15 -4.16 12.07
N ASN A 37 2.19 -4.12 11.14
CA ASN A 37 1.15 -5.14 11.10
C ASN A 37 1.84 -6.49 10.87
N GLU A 38 2.07 -7.22 11.97
CA GLU A 38 2.62 -8.58 11.95
C GLU A 38 1.59 -9.61 11.41
N ASP A 39 0.34 -9.21 11.13
CA ASP A 39 -0.73 -10.12 10.70
C ASP A 39 -1.35 -9.80 9.32
N PHE A 40 -0.56 -9.31 8.36
CA PHE A 40 -0.97 -9.32 6.94
C PHE A 40 -0.23 -10.41 6.15
N GLU A 41 -0.24 -11.63 6.69
CA GLU A 41 -0.10 -12.84 5.87
C GLU A 41 -1.40 -13.06 5.07
N ILE A 42 -1.67 -12.19 4.10
CA ILE A 42 -2.52 -12.60 2.98
C ILE A 42 -1.59 -13.36 2.04
N GLU A 43 -1.65 -14.69 2.11
CA GLU A 43 -1.10 -15.58 1.10
C GLU A 43 -1.59 -15.14 -0.28
N ALA A 44 -0.74 -14.38 -0.98
CA ALA A 44 -0.97 -13.94 -2.34
C ALA A 44 -0.70 -15.11 -3.30
N ASN A 45 -1.56 -16.12 -3.27
CA ASN A 45 -1.64 -17.13 -4.34
C ASN A 45 -2.84 -16.89 -5.26
N SER A 46 -3.27 -15.64 -5.35
CA SER A 46 -4.63 -15.35 -5.68
C SER A 46 -4.69 -14.65 -7.04
N THR A 47 -4.79 -15.44 -8.10
CA THR A 47 -5.31 -15.05 -9.42
C THR A 47 -6.77 -14.62 -9.26
N LEU A 48 -7.03 -13.56 -8.50
CA LEU A 48 -8.38 -13.14 -8.15
C LEU A 48 -8.89 -12.15 -9.20
N PRO A 49 -10.12 -12.32 -9.68
CA PRO A 49 -10.82 -11.26 -10.38
C PRO A 49 -11.11 -10.14 -9.37
N VAL A 50 -10.60 -8.92 -9.61
CA VAL A 50 -10.94 -7.73 -8.82
C VAL A 50 -11.94 -6.94 -9.66
N PRO A 51 -13.23 -6.94 -9.29
CA PRO A 51 -13.77 -5.82 -8.49
C PRO A 51 -14.91 -6.23 -7.53
N GLU A 52 -15.31 -5.35 -6.61
CA GLU A 52 -16.75 -5.16 -6.36
C GLU A 52 -17.00 -3.73 -5.84
N CYS A 53 -17.49 -2.89 -6.74
CA CYS A 53 -17.94 -1.54 -6.46
C CYS A 53 -19.47 -1.52 -6.50
N ASP A 54 -20.13 -1.39 -5.35
CA ASP A 54 -21.55 -1.03 -5.31
C ASP A 54 -21.65 0.49 -5.51
N TYR A 55 -21.80 0.93 -6.77
CA TYR A 55 -21.93 2.36 -7.07
C TYR A 55 -23.25 2.90 -6.47
N LEU A 56 -23.16 3.47 -5.26
CA LEU A 56 -24.22 4.27 -4.66
C LEU A 56 -24.02 5.74 -5.04
N PRO A 57 -24.93 6.36 -5.81
CA PRO A 57 -24.80 7.75 -6.21
C PRO A 57 -24.89 8.65 -4.97
N GLY A 58 -23.81 9.38 -4.65
CA GLY A 58 -23.78 10.39 -3.59
C GLY A 58 -22.66 10.27 -2.55
N THR A 59 -22.01 9.10 -2.43
CA THR A 59 -20.90 8.88 -1.46
C THR A 59 -19.68 8.21 -2.10
N GLY A 60 -19.64 8.13 -3.44
CA GLY A 60 -18.83 7.20 -4.21
C GLY A 60 -17.33 7.27 -3.95
N ARG A 61 -16.78 6.20 -3.37
CA ARG A 61 -15.33 5.95 -3.40
C ARG A 61 -14.92 5.77 -4.87
N SER A 62 -13.96 6.55 -5.35
CA SER A 62 -13.45 6.45 -6.73
C SER A 62 -12.61 5.19 -6.95
N GLU A 63 -12.16 4.57 -5.86
CA GLU A 63 -11.20 3.47 -5.84
C GLU A 63 -11.59 2.42 -4.80
N PHE A 64 -11.33 1.16 -5.13
CA PHE A 64 -11.56 -0.02 -4.32
C PHE A 64 -10.25 -0.80 -4.15
N VAL A 65 -9.96 -1.23 -2.93
CA VAL A 65 -8.75 -2.00 -2.60
C VAL A 65 -9.14 -3.41 -2.19
N ARG A 66 -8.55 -4.42 -2.84
CA ARG A 66 -8.70 -5.83 -2.47
C ARG A 66 -7.32 -6.46 -2.30
N GLY A 67 -6.97 -6.79 -1.05
CA GLY A 67 -5.62 -7.20 -0.71
C GLY A 67 -4.63 -6.09 -1.08
N MET A 68 -3.71 -6.39 -1.99
CA MET A 68 -2.70 -5.45 -2.48
C MET A 68 -3.07 -4.75 -3.79
N PHE A 69 -4.23 -5.02 -4.40
CA PHE A 69 -4.60 -4.47 -5.69
C PHE A 69 -5.59 -3.32 -5.54
N VAL A 70 -5.43 -2.29 -6.36
CA VAL A 70 -6.30 -1.11 -6.40
C VAL A 70 -7.05 -1.09 -7.73
N ALA A 71 -8.37 -0.96 -7.67
CA ALA A 71 -9.25 -0.82 -8.82
C ALA A 71 -9.94 0.55 -8.81
N SER A 72 -10.09 1.15 -9.98
CA SER A 72 -10.89 2.36 -10.15
C SER A 72 -12.34 1.95 -10.40
N CYS A 73 -13.25 2.38 -9.53
CA CYS A 73 -14.68 2.16 -9.71
C CYS A 73 -15.26 2.99 -10.88
N ILE A 74 -14.56 4.03 -11.32
CA ILE A 74 -14.97 4.88 -12.45
C ILE A 74 -14.63 4.19 -13.78
N LYS A 75 -13.45 3.60 -13.87
CA LYS A 75 -12.96 2.93 -15.08
C LYS A 75 -13.33 1.45 -15.15
N ASP A 76 -13.77 0.87 -14.03
CA ASP A 76 -13.97 -0.56 -13.86
C ASP A 76 -12.70 -1.37 -14.24
N GLU A 77 -11.55 -0.87 -13.78
CA GLU A 77 -10.23 -1.40 -14.12
C GLU A 77 -9.32 -1.41 -12.89
N ILE A 78 -8.48 -2.44 -12.78
CA ILE A 78 -7.34 -2.48 -11.87
C ILE A 78 -6.30 -1.45 -12.34
N ILE A 79 -5.95 -0.52 -11.46
CA ILE A 79 -5.06 0.61 -11.75
C ILE A 79 -3.67 0.48 -11.12
N GLY A 80 -3.50 -0.38 -10.11
CA GLY A 80 -2.21 -0.53 -9.44
C GLY A 80 -2.17 -1.59 -8.35
N CYS A 81 -1.02 -1.63 -7.70
CA CYS A 81 -0.79 -2.34 -6.45
C CYS A 81 -0.51 -1.32 -5.33
N LEU A 82 -0.69 -1.70 -4.07
CA LEU A 82 -0.24 -0.92 -2.92
C LEU A 82 1.12 -1.42 -2.44
N ASP A 83 2.02 -0.49 -2.16
CA ASP A 83 3.24 -0.81 -1.43
C ASP A 83 3.02 -0.85 0.09
N ILE A 84 4.10 -1.12 0.84
CA ILE A 84 4.06 -1.19 2.30
C ILE A 84 3.66 0.13 2.98
N TYR A 85 3.76 1.27 2.29
CA TYR A 85 3.37 2.59 2.78
C TYR A 85 1.96 3.00 2.35
N GLY A 86 1.31 2.18 1.51
CA GLY A 86 0.00 2.48 0.94
C GLY A 86 0.06 3.35 -0.32
N ASP A 87 1.24 3.48 -0.94
CA ASP A 87 1.39 4.22 -2.18
C ASP A 87 0.93 3.38 -3.38
N LEU A 88 0.27 4.03 -4.35
CA LEU A 88 -0.19 3.39 -5.57
C LEU A 88 0.99 3.15 -6.54
N VAL A 89 1.27 1.88 -6.78
CA VAL A 89 2.30 1.40 -7.70
C VAL A 89 1.65 0.98 -9.01
N ARG A 90 2.03 1.63 -10.11
CA ARG A 90 1.55 1.28 -11.45
C ARG A 90 2.16 -0.03 -11.96
N SER A 91 1.44 -0.68 -12.88
CA SER A 91 1.93 -1.86 -13.60
C SER A 91 3.37 -1.68 -14.13
N GLY A 92 4.16 -2.74 -14.07
CA GLY A 92 5.56 -2.78 -14.51
C GLY A 92 6.58 -2.31 -13.47
N HIS A 93 6.14 -1.64 -12.40
CA HIS A 93 7.05 -1.11 -11.37
C HIS A 93 7.30 -2.12 -10.25
N LEU A 94 8.47 -1.97 -9.63
CA LEU A 94 8.85 -2.71 -8.43
C LEU A 94 8.40 -1.94 -7.21
N PHE A 95 8.04 -2.68 -6.17
CA PHE A 95 7.65 -2.12 -4.90
C PHE A 95 8.03 -3.04 -3.75
N VAL A 96 8.15 -2.45 -2.58
CA VAL A 96 8.42 -3.19 -1.35
C VAL A 96 7.07 -3.61 -0.76
N TYR A 97 6.89 -4.92 -0.66
CA TYR A 97 5.78 -5.54 0.06
C TYR A 97 6.21 -5.93 1.48
N THR A 98 5.30 -6.50 2.27
CA THR A 98 5.51 -6.86 3.67
C THR A 98 6.86 -7.57 3.91
N GLN A 99 7.49 -7.29 5.05
CA GLN A 99 8.80 -7.84 5.45
C GLN A 99 9.96 -7.49 4.49
N GLY A 100 9.85 -6.39 3.73
CA GLY A 100 10.93 -5.94 2.84
C GLY A 100 11.03 -6.72 1.53
N GLN A 101 10.00 -7.50 1.17
CA GLN A 101 10.03 -8.31 -0.05
C GLN A 101 9.84 -7.44 -1.29
N LEU A 102 10.81 -7.44 -2.20
CA LEU A 102 10.67 -6.77 -3.48
C LEU A 102 9.73 -7.57 -4.40
N ARG A 103 8.68 -6.92 -4.88
CA ARG A 103 7.69 -7.49 -5.80
C ARG A 103 7.52 -6.61 -7.03
N ARG A 104 7.07 -7.19 -8.12
CA ARG A 104 6.66 -6.47 -9.34
C ARG A 104 5.14 -6.45 -9.45
N CYS A 105 4.56 -5.28 -9.67
CA CYS A 105 3.13 -5.15 -9.97
C CYS A 105 2.89 -5.44 -11.45
N ILE A 106 1.98 -6.36 -11.78
CA ILE A 106 1.68 -6.72 -13.16
C ILE A 106 0.18 -6.66 -13.37
N ILE A 107 -0.25 -5.74 -14.23
CA ILE A 107 -1.64 -5.57 -14.66
C ILE A 107 -1.72 -5.89 -16.16
N TYR A 108 -2.66 -6.74 -16.53
CA TYR A 108 -2.82 -7.24 -17.89
C TYR A 108 -4.30 -7.39 -18.26
N GLY A 109 -4.56 -7.72 -19.53
CA GLY A 109 -5.94 -7.79 -20.03
C GLY A 109 -6.67 -6.45 -19.94
N ARG A 110 -5.96 -5.33 -20.14
CA ARG A 110 -6.49 -3.95 -20.03
C ARG A 110 -7.14 -3.67 -18.68
N GLY A 111 -6.44 -3.96 -17.59
CA GLY A 111 -6.94 -3.67 -16.24
C GLY A 111 -7.89 -4.73 -15.67
N ARG A 112 -8.20 -5.81 -16.38
CA ARG A 112 -9.08 -6.88 -15.86
C ARG A 112 -8.41 -7.83 -14.88
N TRP A 113 -7.10 -7.97 -14.99
CA TRP A 113 -6.34 -8.94 -14.24
C TRP A 113 -5.07 -8.32 -13.68
N ALA A 114 -4.71 -8.73 -12.47
CA ALA A 114 -3.46 -8.36 -11.87
C ALA A 114 -2.84 -9.53 -11.12
N LYS A 115 -1.50 -9.51 -11.05
CA LYS A 115 -0.70 -10.43 -10.25
C LYS A 115 0.53 -9.70 -9.72
N THR A 116 1.16 -10.28 -8.72
CA THR A 116 2.49 -9.83 -8.29
C THR A 116 3.49 -10.96 -8.37
N GLU A 117 4.70 -10.63 -8.80
CA GLU A 117 5.80 -11.58 -8.87
C GLU A 117 6.86 -11.19 -7.86
N ARG A 118 7.28 -12.15 -7.04
CA ARG A 118 8.41 -11.98 -6.13
C ARG A 118 9.69 -11.99 -6.95
N LEU A 119 10.53 -10.98 -6.77
CA LEU A 119 11.90 -11.04 -7.27
C LEU A 119 12.76 -11.61 -6.15
N GLY A 120 13.25 -12.84 -6.36
CA GLY A 120 14.26 -13.42 -5.47
C GLY A 120 15.55 -12.62 -5.56
N ASN A 121 16.25 -12.47 -4.43
CA ASN A 121 17.65 -12.07 -4.48
C ASN A 121 18.39 -13.13 -5.30
N ASN A 122 18.80 -12.79 -6.53
CA ASN A 122 19.84 -13.53 -7.22
C ASN A 122 21.12 -13.36 -6.36
N HIS A 123 21.33 -14.29 -5.45
CA HIS A 123 22.65 -14.54 -4.88
C HIS A 123 23.52 -15.11 -6.00
N TYR A 124 24.37 -14.27 -6.56
CA TYR A 124 25.64 -14.66 -7.18
C TYR A 124 26.74 -13.86 -6.49
#